data_AF-A0A921I5R5-F1
#
_entry.id   AF-A0A921I5R5-F1
#
_cell.length_a   1.000
_cell.length_b   1.000
_cell.length_c   1.000
_cell.angle_alpha   90.00
_cell.angle_beta   90.00
_cell.angle_gamma   90.00
#
_symmetry.space_group_name_H-M   'P 1'
#
loop_
_entity.id
_entity.type
_entity.pdbx_description
1 polymer ?
#
loop_
_entity_poly.entity_id
_entity_poly.type
_entity_poly.pdbx_seq_one_letter_code
_entity_poly.pdbx_strand_id
1 'polypeptide(L)'
;MAKIKQDRELLKIIDDYKTFINAEKRINAPIIVSEPKGNHGTSLYTKKHLHSEFHFGNTFMTCEVRNGDKTDCSFQIVSDKFKKGVVIRYDSGGGTHKNEVPFIPLAEQSVTTPHFHKYDDNGYFLAYKTDLLNNPKQAEHLFDIDFGFPYFCQESVIYTNDEHELPEIQVFREGYLPFEREDKDPLEGINF
;
A
#
# COMPACT_ATOMS: atom_id res chain seq x y z
N MET A 1 -16.51 12.50 -14.35
CA MET A 1 -15.77 11.38 -13.70
C MET A 1 -15.65 10.26 -14.71
N ALA A 2 -14.49 9.62 -14.82
CA ALA A 2 -14.25 8.58 -15.82
C ALA A 2 -14.70 7.22 -15.27
N LYS A 3 -15.55 6.51 -16.01
CA LYS A 3 -15.98 5.15 -15.70
C LYS A 3 -14.77 4.22 -15.55
N ILE A 4 -14.77 3.35 -14.53
CA ILE A 4 -13.72 2.34 -14.37
C ILE A 4 -13.77 1.42 -15.60
N LYS A 5 -12.61 1.24 -16.25
CA LYS A 5 -12.49 0.43 -17.46
C LYS A 5 -12.03 -0.99 -17.12
N GLN A 6 -12.80 -1.95 -17.62
CA GLN A 6 -12.45 -3.36 -17.62
C GLN A 6 -11.07 -3.58 -18.25
N ASP A 7 -10.25 -4.40 -17.61
CA ASP A 7 -8.93 -4.79 -18.11
C ASP A 7 -9.02 -6.11 -18.88
N ARG A 8 -9.07 -6.01 -20.20
CA ARG A 8 -9.17 -7.18 -21.09
C ARG A 8 -7.88 -7.98 -21.18
N GLU A 9 -6.74 -7.40 -20.82
CA GLU A 9 -5.47 -8.13 -20.79
C GLU A 9 -5.40 -8.99 -19.54
N LEU A 10 -5.69 -8.40 -18.38
CA LEU A 10 -5.78 -9.13 -17.12
C LEU A 10 -6.80 -10.27 -17.17
N LEU A 11 -7.96 -10.07 -17.81
CA LEU A 11 -8.96 -11.13 -17.96
C LEU A 11 -8.42 -12.41 -18.64
N LYS A 12 -7.43 -12.29 -19.53
CA LYS A 12 -6.81 -13.46 -20.18
C LYS A 12 -5.89 -14.24 -19.25
N ILE A 13 -5.48 -13.64 -18.14
CA ILE A 13 -4.54 -14.18 -17.15
C ILE A 13 -5.15 -14.12 -15.73
N ILE A 14 -6.49 -14.11 -15.62
CA ILE A 14 -7.17 -13.89 -14.34
C ILE A 14 -6.86 -15.00 -13.33
N ASP A 15 -6.70 -16.24 -13.81
CA ASP A 15 -6.35 -17.37 -12.96
C ASP A 15 -4.92 -17.24 -12.43
N ASP A 16 -3.95 -16.91 -13.28
CA ASP A 16 -2.57 -16.61 -12.86
C ASP A 16 -2.55 -15.46 -11.84
N TYR A 17 -3.34 -14.41 -12.06
CA TYR A 17 -3.47 -13.28 -11.14
C TYR A 17 -4.03 -13.73 -9.77
N LYS A 18 -5.07 -14.57 -9.77
CA LYS A 18 -5.66 -15.14 -8.54
C LYS A 18 -4.69 -16.05 -7.81
N THR A 19 -3.88 -16.83 -8.53
CA THR A 19 -2.82 -17.62 -7.90
C THR A 19 -1.76 -16.70 -7.31
N PHE A 20 -1.30 -15.70 -8.05
CA PHE A 20 -0.28 -14.76 -7.59
C PHE A 20 -0.72 -13.94 -6.36
N ILE A 21 -1.95 -13.43 -6.33
CA ILE A 21 -2.39 -12.58 -5.22
C ILE A 21 -2.38 -13.34 -3.89
N ASN A 22 -2.73 -14.63 -3.92
CA ASN A 22 -2.76 -15.51 -2.75
C ASN A 22 -1.43 -16.22 -2.47
N ALA A 23 -0.50 -16.22 -3.43
CA ALA A 23 0.82 -16.81 -3.25
C ALA A 23 1.66 -15.96 -2.30
N GLU A 24 2.53 -16.64 -1.54
CA GLU A 24 3.47 -15.98 -0.66
C GLU A 24 4.49 -15.14 -1.45
N LYS A 25 4.86 -14.02 -0.84
CA LYS A 25 5.82 -13.06 -1.40
C LYS A 25 6.85 -12.68 -0.33
N ARG A 26 8.08 -12.47 -0.78
CA ARG A 26 9.27 -12.26 0.05
C ARG A 26 9.95 -10.96 -0.35
N ILE A 27 10.37 -10.19 0.64
CA ILE A 27 11.03 -8.90 0.44
C ILE A 27 12.13 -8.66 1.47
N ASN A 28 13.16 -7.93 1.05
CA ASN A 28 14.22 -7.46 1.95
C ASN A 28 13.69 -6.28 2.79
N ALA A 29 13.74 -6.40 4.11
CA ALA A 29 13.40 -5.37 5.07
C ALA A 29 14.67 -4.83 5.77
N PRO A 30 14.65 -3.61 6.35
CA PRO A 30 13.54 -2.67 6.38
C PRO A 30 13.30 -1.97 5.03
N ILE A 31 12.06 -1.56 4.80
CA ILE A 31 11.65 -0.78 3.64
C ILE A 31 11.89 0.70 3.92
N ILE A 32 12.90 1.26 3.26
CA ILE A 32 13.25 2.67 3.40
C ILE A 32 12.51 3.49 2.34
N VAL A 33 11.70 4.45 2.76
CA VAL A 33 11.00 5.43 1.92
C VAL A 33 11.66 6.80 2.07
N SER A 34 12.44 7.21 1.07
CA SER A 34 13.27 8.42 1.17
C SER A 34 13.43 9.23 -0.10
N GLU A 35 13.22 8.63 -1.28
CA GLU A 35 13.48 9.29 -2.55
C GLU A 35 12.32 10.24 -2.90
N PRO A 36 12.58 11.48 -3.36
CA PRO A 36 11.52 12.34 -3.85
C PRO A 36 10.88 11.72 -5.10
N LYS A 37 9.55 11.65 -5.13
CA LYS A 37 8.83 11.11 -6.29
C LYS A 37 8.99 12.07 -7.48
N GLY A 38 9.51 11.60 -8.61
CA GLY A 38 9.85 12.47 -9.76
C GLY A 38 8.75 13.42 -10.24
N ASN A 39 7.48 12.99 -10.21
CA ASN A 39 6.34 13.82 -10.63
C ASN A 39 5.70 14.63 -9.48
N HIS A 40 6.07 14.34 -8.22
CA HIS A 40 5.54 14.96 -7.01
C HIS A 40 6.68 15.09 -5.99
N GLY A 41 7.55 16.09 -6.16
CA GLY A 41 8.79 16.22 -5.38
C GLY A 41 8.61 16.40 -3.86
N THR A 42 7.39 16.63 -3.39
CA THR A 42 7.03 16.65 -1.97
C THR A 42 6.71 15.27 -1.40
N SER A 43 6.35 14.30 -2.24
CA SER A 43 6.15 12.90 -1.83
C SER A 43 7.47 12.17 -1.73
N LEU A 44 7.60 11.31 -0.72
CA LEU A 44 8.68 10.33 -0.61
C LEU A 44 8.23 9.01 -1.23
N TYR A 45 9.18 8.29 -1.82
CA TYR A 45 8.94 7.10 -2.62
C TYR A 45 10.05 6.07 -2.43
N THR A 46 9.69 4.80 -2.63
CA THR A 46 10.64 3.71 -2.80
C THR A 46 10.05 2.64 -3.70
N LYS A 47 10.93 1.91 -4.37
CA LYS A 47 10.59 0.74 -5.18
C LYS A 47 11.57 -0.38 -4.87
N LYS A 48 11.04 -1.52 -4.40
CA LYS A 48 11.83 -2.69 -4.03
C LYS A 48 11.37 -3.91 -4.83
N HIS A 49 12.33 -4.75 -5.20
CA HIS A 49 12.01 -6.02 -5.84
C HIS A 49 11.22 -6.89 -4.86
N LEU A 50 10.16 -7.51 -5.35
CA LEU A 50 9.31 -8.41 -4.59
C LEU A 50 9.44 -9.80 -5.19
N HIS A 51 9.90 -10.77 -4.42
CA HIS A 51 9.99 -12.15 -4.85
C HIS A 51 8.68 -12.87 -4.53
N SER A 52 8.23 -13.78 -5.38
CA SER A 52 7.06 -14.61 -5.11
C SER A 52 7.33 -16.04 -5.51
N GLU A 53 6.72 -16.98 -4.79
CA GLU A 53 6.76 -18.40 -5.14
C GLU A 53 6.09 -18.67 -6.50
N PHE A 54 5.08 -17.87 -6.86
CA PHE A 54 4.42 -17.95 -8.16
C PHE A 54 4.93 -16.84 -9.09
N HIS A 55 5.56 -17.24 -10.21
CA HIS A 55 6.11 -16.29 -11.16
C HIS A 55 5.01 -15.51 -11.90
N PHE A 56 4.97 -14.19 -11.72
CA PHE A 56 4.00 -13.29 -12.35
C PHE A 56 4.70 -12.06 -12.95
N GLY A 57 5.73 -12.29 -13.77
CA GLY A 57 6.58 -11.21 -14.31
C GLY A 57 7.54 -10.64 -13.27
N ASN A 58 8.18 -9.52 -13.60
CA ASN A 58 9.02 -8.77 -12.66
C ASN A 58 8.13 -8.01 -11.70
N THR A 59 8.14 -8.43 -10.43
CA THR A 59 7.28 -7.88 -9.39
C THR A 59 8.04 -6.94 -8.46
N PHE A 60 7.40 -5.83 -8.12
CA PHE A 60 7.95 -4.83 -7.21
C PHE A 60 6.90 -4.38 -6.21
N MET A 61 7.35 -4.08 -5.00
CA MET A 61 6.56 -3.30 -4.05
C MET A 61 6.97 -1.83 -4.19
N THR A 62 5.97 -0.94 -4.22
CA THR A 62 6.19 0.50 -4.18
C THR A 62 5.49 1.09 -2.98
N CYS A 63 6.18 1.96 -2.26
CA CYS A 63 5.60 2.74 -1.17
C CYS A 63 5.74 4.22 -1.48
N GLU A 64 4.66 4.97 -1.30
CA GLU A 64 4.61 6.41 -1.42
C GLU A 64 4.07 7.01 -0.12
N VAL A 65 4.74 8.04 0.39
CA VAL A 65 4.28 8.88 1.49
C VAL A 65 4.08 10.28 0.93
N ARG A 66 2.83 10.73 0.84
CA ARG A 66 2.49 11.98 0.15
C ARG A 66 2.80 13.17 1.05
N ASN A 67 3.52 14.15 0.51
CA ASN A 67 3.94 15.35 1.27
C ASN A 67 4.69 15.08 2.59
N GLY A 68 5.25 13.87 2.77
CA GLY A 68 5.85 13.44 4.04
C GLY A 68 4.84 13.15 5.16
N ASP A 69 3.54 13.14 4.87
CA ASP A 69 2.49 12.83 5.83
C ASP A 69 2.35 11.30 5.99
N LYS A 70 2.76 10.80 7.17
CA LYS A 70 2.67 9.39 7.52
C LYS A 70 1.24 8.83 7.54
N THR A 71 0.22 9.68 7.49
CA THR A 71 -1.19 9.28 7.41
C THR A 71 -1.73 9.24 5.97
N ASP A 72 -1.01 9.82 5.00
CA ASP A 72 -1.38 9.85 3.59
C ASP A 72 -0.38 9.06 2.72
N CYS A 73 -0.56 7.75 2.73
CA CYS A 73 0.32 6.77 2.11
C CYS A 73 -0.39 5.97 1.00
N SER A 74 0.42 5.40 0.11
CA SER A 74 0.00 4.40 -0.89
C SER A 74 1.02 3.27 -0.96
N PHE A 75 0.54 2.03 -0.88
CA PHE A 75 1.37 0.83 -1.05
C PHE A 75 0.83 0.03 -2.22
N GLN A 76 1.70 -0.46 -3.08
CA GLN A 76 1.29 -1.22 -4.27
C GLN A 76 2.21 -2.39 -4.52
N ILE A 77 1.63 -3.49 -5.01
CA ILE A 77 2.38 -4.47 -5.80
C ILE A 77 2.19 -4.11 -7.27
N VAL A 78 3.29 -4.01 -8.00
CA VAL A 78 3.30 -3.81 -9.45
C VAL A 78 4.01 -4.96 -10.15
N SER A 79 3.56 -5.29 -11.35
CA SER A 79 4.11 -6.33 -12.23
C SER A 79 4.17 -5.82 -13.67
N ASP A 80 5.11 -6.32 -14.45
CA ASP A 80 5.18 -6.09 -15.90
C ASP A 80 4.43 -7.14 -16.75
N LYS A 81 3.74 -8.09 -16.11
CA LYS A 81 2.98 -9.17 -16.77
C LYS A 81 1.82 -8.66 -17.62
N PHE A 82 1.33 -7.44 -17.35
CA PHE A 82 0.25 -6.78 -18.09
C PHE A 82 0.41 -5.25 -18.06
N LYS A 83 -0.21 -4.55 -19.01
CA LYS A 83 0.08 -3.13 -19.27
C LYS A 83 -0.24 -2.17 -18.13
N LYS A 84 -1.35 -2.38 -17.40
CA LYS A 84 -1.71 -1.49 -16.26
C LYS A 84 -0.77 -1.68 -15.07
N GLY A 85 -0.20 -2.88 -14.92
CA GLY A 85 0.86 -3.24 -13.99
C GLY A 85 0.53 -3.24 -12.50
N VAL A 86 -0.42 -2.43 -12.01
CA VAL A 86 -0.80 -2.42 -10.59
C VAL A 86 -1.64 -3.66 -10.27
N VAL A 87 -1.14 -4.53 -9.40
CA VAL A 87 -1.77 -5.81 -9.03
C VAL A 87 -2.74 -5.62 -7.86
N ILE A 88 -2.26 -5.00 -6.79
CA ILE A 88 -3.03 -4.64 -5.59
C ILE A 88 -2.49 -3.32 -5.07
N ARG A 89 -3.38 -2.50 -4.51
CA ARG A 89 -3.04 -1.20 -3.96
C ARG A 89 -3.74 -1.00 -2.63
N TYR A 90 -3.07 -0.37 -1.68
CA TYR A 90 -3.65 0.19 -0.48
C TYR A 90 -3.50 1.70 -0.50
N ASP A 91 -4.54 2.42 -0.09
CA ASP A 91 -4.50 3.85 0.14
C ASP A 91 -5.00 4.14 1.56
N SER A 92 -4.14 4.79 2.36
CA SER A 92 -4.53 5.28 3.67
C SER A 92 -5.20 6.65 3.58
N GLY A 93 -4.73 7.51 2.68
CA GLY A 93 -5.29 8.84 2.39
C GLY A 93 -5.68 9.02 0.92
N GLY A 94 -6.16 10.22 0.56
CA GLY A 94 -6.53 10.55 -0.82
C GLY A 94 -8.02 10.51 -1.14
N GLY A 95 -8.88 10.31 -0.14
CA GLY A 95 -10.33 10.49 -0.25
C GLY A 95 -11.10 9.29 -0.79
N THR A 96 -12.41 9.48 -0.97
CA THR A 96 -13.34 8.42 -1.38
C THR A 96 -13.18 8.03 -2.84
N HIS A 97 -13.05 6.73 -3.12
CA HIS A 97 -13.13 6.20 -4.46
C HIS A 97 -14.54 5.73 -4.82
N LYS A 98 -14.88 5.89 -6.09
CA LYS A 98 -16.18 5.49 -6.64
C LYS A 98 -16.01 4.33 -7.61
N ASN A 99 -16.52 3.17 -7.23
CA ASN A 99 -16.62 1.97 -8.07
C ASN A 99 -17.74 2.11 -9.11
N GLU A 100 -17.53 2.95 -10.12
CA GLU A 100 -18.51 3.17 -11.18
C GLU A 100 -18.50 2.02 -12.20
N VAL A 101 -19.07 0.88 -11.81
CA VAL A 101 -19.22 -0.33 -12.65
C VAL A 101 -20.68 -0.75 -12.80
N PRO A 102 -21.07 -1.42 -13.91
CA PRO A 102 -22.48 -1.64 -14.24
C PRO A 102 -23.28 -2.47 -13.22
N PHE A 103 -22.62 -3.31 -12.44
CA PHE A 103 -23.25 -4.29 -11.56
C PHE A 103 -23.22 -3.92 -10.07
N ILE A 104 -22.54 -2.83 -9.69
CA ILE A 104 -22.56 -2.34 -8.30
C ILE A 104 -23.62 -1.23 -8.18
N PRO A 105 -24.64 -1.39 -7.30
CA PRO A 105 -25.66 -0.36 -7.07
C PRO A 105 -25.04 0.96 -6.61
N LEU A 106 -25.62 2.09 -7.01
CA LEU A 106 -25.09 3.44 -6.70
C LEU A 106 -24.79 3.64 -5.21
N ALA A 107 -25.65 3.11 -4.32
CA ALA A 107 -25.49 3.20 -2.87
C ALA A 107 -24.21 2.51 -2.35
N GLU A 108 -23.67 1.54 -3.09
CA GLU A 108 -22.51 0.72 -2.72
C GLU A 108 -21.25 1.12 -3.50
N GLN A 109 -21.35 2.08 -4.43
CA GLN A 109 -20.20 2.46 -5.26
C GLN A 109 -19.14 3.27 -4.49
N SER A 110 -19.50 3.86 -3.35
CA SER A 110 -18.63 4.78 -2.61
C SER A 110 -17.81 4.06 -1.55
N VAL A 111 -16.48 4.09 -1.67
CA VAL A 111 -15.54 3.46 -0.74
C VAL A 111 -14.60 4.51 -0.17
N THR A 112 -14.72 4.79 1.14
CA THR A 112 -13.86 5.74 1.85
C THR A 112 -12.49 5.16 2.16
N THR A 113 -11.47 6.00 2.34
CA THR A 113 -10.19 5.57 2.90
C THR A 113 -10.31 5.24 4.41
N PRO A 114 -9.44 4.35 4.95
CA PRO A 114 -8.47 3.55 4.22
C PRO A 114 -9.17 2.43 3.43
N HIS A 115 -8.60 2.01 2.30
CA HIS A 115 -9.14 0.89 1.51
C HIS A 115 -8.08 0.25 0.61
N PHE A 116 -8.39 -0.96 0.15
CA PHE A 116 -7.60 -1.66 -0.86
C PHE A 116 -8.22 -1.51 -2.24
N HIS A 117 -7.44 -1.83 -3.26
CA HIS A 117 -7.91 -2.09 -4.60
C HIS A 117 -7.36 -3.40 -5.12
N LYS A 118 -8.22 -4.19 -5.76
CA LYS A 118 -7.81 -5.40 -6.49
C LYS A 118 -8.74 -5.62 -7.68
N TYR A 119 -8.32 -6.47 -8.59
CA TYR A 119 -9.19 -6.89 -9.68
C TYR A 119 -10.26 -7.87 -9.21
N ASP A 120 -11.50 -7.64 -9.65
CA ASP A 120 -12.58 -8.61 -9.56
C ASP A 120 -12.51 -9.64 -10.69
N ASP A 121 -13.41 -10.63 -10.66
CA ASP A 121 -13.51 -11.70 -11.66
C ASP A 121 -13.86 -11.17 -13.06
N ASN A 122 -14.41 -9.97 -13.14
CA ASN A 122 -14.71 -9.30 -14.40
C ASN A 122 -13.56 -8.40 -14.88
N GLY A 123 -12.43 -8.33 -14.18
CA GLY A 123 -11.27 -7.52 -14.58
C GLY A 123 -11.43 -6.02 -14.31
N TYR A 124 -12.32 -5.59 -13.42
CA TYR A 124 -12.40 -4.24 -12.90
C TYR A 124 -11.51 -4.11 -11.67
N PHE A 125 -10.68 -3.07 -11.62
CA PHE A 125 -9.86 -2.75 -10.45
C PHE A 125 -10.70 -1.92 -9.48
N LEU A 126 -11.22 -2.57 -8.44
CA LEU A 126 -12.24 -2.02 -7.55
C LEU A 126 -11.67 -1.71 -6.18
N ALA A 127 -12.09 -0.59 -5.60
CA ALA A 127 -11.83 -0.28 -4.20
C ALA A 127 -12.68 -1.19 -3.30
N TYR A 128 -12.13 -1.68 -2.19
CA TYR A 128 -12.87 -2.48 -1.22
C TYR A 128 -12.32 -2.29 0.20
N LYS A 129 -13.19 -2.52 1.19
CA LYS A 129 -12.83 -2.62 2.60
C LYS A 129 -12.91 -4.06 3.06
N THR A 130 -11.90 -4.48 3.80
CA THR A 130 -11.90 -5.71 4.59
C THR A 130 -12.79 -5.55 5.83
N ASP A 131 -13.05 -6.63 6.55
CA ASP A 131 -13.83 -6.58 7.79
C ASP A 131 -13.21 -5.64 8.84
N LEU A 132 -11.87 -5.61 8.93
CA LEU A 132 -11.13 -4.74 9.84
C LEU A 132 -11.30 -3.26 9.47
N LEU A 133 -11.35 -2.93 8.17
CA LEU A 133 -11.60 -1.58 7.67
C LEU A 133 -13.07 -1.14 7.76
N ASN A 134 -14.00 -2.09 7.84
CA ASN A 134 -15.42 -1.82 8.07
C ASN A 134 -15.72 -1.52 9.54
N ASN A 135 -14.81 -1.83 10.46
CA ASN A 135 -14.91 -1.47 11.87
C ASN A 135 -14.34 -0.06 12.11
N PRO A 136 -15.18 0.95 12.44
CA PRO A 136 -14.71 2.33 12.57
C PRO A 136 -13.60 2.53 13.61
N LYS A 137 -13.61 1.76 14.70
CA LYS A 137 -12.59 1.86 15.76
C LYS A 137 -11.23 1.35 15.31
N GLN A 138 -11.21 0.37 14.41
CA GLN A 138 -9.97 -0.23 13.92
C GLN A 138 -9.43 0.53 12.70
N ALA A 139 -10.33 1.03 11.84
CA ALA A 139 -9.98 1.76 10.64
C ALA A 139 -9.18 3.05 10.91
N GLU A 140 -9.40 3.72 12.05
CA GLU A 140 -8.69 4.95 12.42
C GLU A 140 -7.17 4.74 12.56
N HIS A 141 -6.75 3.64 13.17
CA HIS A 141 -5.32 3.31 13.32
C HIS A 141 -4.64 2.99 11.98
N LEU A 142 -5.40 2.48 11.01
CA LEU A 142 -4.87 2.08 9.71
C LEU A 142 -4.55 3.25 8.76
N PHE A 143 -4.87 4.48 9.15
CA PHE A 143 -4.36 5.65 8.46
C PHE A 143 -2.85 5.80 8.64
N ASP A 144 -2.35 5.53 9.84
CA ASP A 144 -0.94 5.64 10.18
C ASP A 144 -0.13 4.52 9.52
N ILE A 145 0.96 4.89 8.84
CA ILE A 145 1.86 3.99 8.14
C ILE A 145 2.37 2.84 9.01
N ASP A 146 2.61 3.08 10.31
CA ASP A 146 3.16 2.07 11.21
C ASP A 146 2.18 0.91 11.45
N PHE A 147 0.89 1.12 11.19
CA PHE A 147 -0.14 0.06 11.22
C PHE A 147 -0.63 -0.31 9.82
N GLY A 148 -0.80 0.66 8.92
CA GLY A 148 -1.30 0.47 7.57
C GLY A 148 -0.36 -0.34 6.68
N PHE A 149 0.97 -0.18 6.85
CA PHE A 149 1.94 -0.92 6.04
C PHE A 149 2.03 -2.42 6.42
N PRO A 150 2.18 -2.80 7.71
CA PRO A 150 2.07 -4.21 8.10
C PRO A 150 0.73 -4.82 7.68
N TYR A 151 -0.35 -4.05 7.76
CA TYR A 151 -1.67 -4.50 7.34
C TYR A 151 -1.75 -4.78 5.83
N PHE A 152 -1.16 -3.90 5.00
CA PHE A 152 -1.03 -4.16 3.57
C PHE A 152 -0.20 -5.41 3.27
N CYS A 153 0.89 -5.63 4.01
CA CYS A 153 1.74 -6.82 3.86
C CYS A 153 0.98 -8.10 4.21
N GLN A 154 0.18 -8.09 5.29
CA GLN A 154 -0.69 -9.21 5.67
C GLN A 154 -1.71 -9.55 4.58
N GLU A 155 -2.50 -8.56 4.12
CA GLU A 155 -3.51 -8.76 3.08
C GLU A 155 -2.89 -9.24 1.75
N SER A 156 -1.63 -8.86 1.48
CA SER A 156 -0.92 -9.19 0.24
C SER A 156 -0.01 -10.43 0.35
N VAL A 157 0.01 -11.09 1.51
CA VAL A 157 0.83 -12.28 1.82
C VAL A 157 2.34 -12.01 1.62
N ILE A 158 2.82 -10.88 2.14
CA ILE A 158 4.22 -10.44 2.05
C ILE A 158 4.92 -10.62 3.40
N TYR A 159 6.09 -11.25 3.37
CA TYR A 159 6.93 -11.48 4.55
C TYR A 159 8.40 -11.15 4.28
N THR A 160 9.18 -11.03 5.36
CA THR A 160 10.64 -10.96 5.29
C THR A 160 11.22 -12.30 4.78
N ASN A 161 12.42 -12.24 4.17
CA ASN A 161 13.09 -13.44 3.64
C ASN A 161 13.50 -14.43 4.74
N ASP A 162 13.99 -13.91 5.86
CA ASP A 162 14.77 -14.73 6.81
C ASP A 162 13.91 -15.35 7.91
N GLU A 163 12.84 -14.66 8.34
CA GLU A 163 12.13 -15.01 9.60
C GLU A 163 10.61 -15.15 9.45
N HIS A 164 10.06 -15.04 8.24
CA HIS A 164 8.60 -15.03 8.01
C HIS A 164 7.89 -13.99 8.89
N GLU A 165 8.51 -12.84 9.07
CA GLU A 165 7.96 -11.72 9.82
C GLU A 165 7.31 -10.71 8.89
N LEU A 166 6.51 -9.80 9.44
CA LEU A 166 5.99 -8.68 8.66
C LEU A 166 7.12 -7.68 8.41
N PRO A 167 7.30 -7.20 7.16
CA PRO A 167 8.33 -6.20 6.87
C PRO A 167 8.11 -4.93 7.68
N GLU A 168 9.21 -4.34 8.17
CA GLU A 168 9.20 -3.01 8.75
C GLU A 168 9.35 -1.92 7.69
N ILE A 169 8.83 -0.72 7.97
CA ILE A 169 8.93 0.46 7.11
C ILE A 169 9.53 1.64 7.88
N GLN A 170 10.38 2.40 7.21
CA GLN A 170 10.99 3.61 7.75
C GLN A 170 10.85 4.74 6.74
N VAL A 171 10.45 5.91 7.23
CA VAL A 171 10.26 7.11 6.43
C VAL A 171 11.23 8.18 6.89
N PHE A 172 12.12 8.62 6.01
CA PHE A 172 12.98 9.76 6.26
C PHE A 172 13.32 10.44 4.95
N ARG A 173 13.48 11.76 4.96
CA ARG A 173 13.87 12.49 3.77
C ARG A 173 15.40 12.39 3.60
N GLU A 174 15.86 11.97 2.43
CA GLU A 174 17.29 11.90 2.15
C GLU A 174 17.96 13.28 2.33
N GLY A 175 19.11 13.31 3.00
CA GLY A 175 19.81 14.55 3.37
C GLY A 175 19.31 15.24 4.65
N TYR A 176 18.31 14.68 5.34
CA TYR A 176 17.85 15.15 6.64
C TYR A 176 18.19 14.10 7.71
N LEU A 177 18.85 14.52 8.78
CA LEU A 177 18.99 13.68 9.96
C LEU A 177 17.62 13.61 10.66
N PRO A 178 17.14 12.41 11.03
CA PRO A 178 15.96 12.25 11.86
C PRO A 178 16.32 12.62 13.30
N PHE A 179 16.60 13.91 13.52
CA PHE A 179 16.82 14.44 14.86
C PHE A 179 15.48 14.92 15.39
N GLU A 180 14.88 14.13 16.26
CA GLU A 180 13.81 14.61 17.12
C GLU A 180 14.45 15.40 18.25
N ARG A 181 14.25 16.71 18.25
CA ARG A 181 14.64 17.54 19.39
C ARG A 181 13.69 17.21 20.53
N GLU A 182 14.13 16.38 21.47
CA GLU A 182 13.45 16.28 22.76
C GLU A 182 13.65 17.61 23.48
N ASP A 183 12.57 18.36 23.72
CA ASP A 183 12.56 19.53 24.61
C ASP A 183 12.56 19.12 26.09
N LYS A 184 13.16 17.97 26.42
CA LYS A 184 13.42 17.57 27.80
C LYS A 184 14.70 18.24 28.26
N ASP A 185 14.62 18.97 29.37
CA ASP A 185 15.81 19.46 30.05
C ASP A 185 16.59 18.23 30.55
N PRO A 186 17.86 18.01 30.13
CA PRO A 186 18.66 16.90 30.63
C PRO A 186 18.91 16.96 32.15
N LEU A 187 18.59 18.09 32.78
CA LEU A 187 18.65 18.29 34.23
C LEU A 187 17.28 18.21 34.92
N GLU A 188 16.20 17.90 34.18
CA GLU A 188 14.87 17.71 34.76
C GLU A 188 14.90 16.58 35.79
N GLY A 189 14.68 16.92 37.06
CA GLY A 189 14.72 15.98 38.18
C GLY A 189 16.05 15.89 38.96
N ILE A 190 17.06 16.70 38.61
CA ILE A 190 18.29 16.83 39.41
C ILE A 190 18.10 17.93 40.45
N ASN A 191 18.08 17.56 41.74
CA ASN A 191 18.11 18.53 42.85
C ASN A 191 19.58 18.84 43.23
N PHE A 192 19.94 20.13 43.22
CA PHE A 192 21.25 20.64 43.68
C PHE A 192 21.24 20.98 45.17
#